data_AF-A0A220D9T2-F1
#
_entry.id   AF-A0A220D9T2-F1
#
_cell.length_a   1.000
_cell.length_b   1.000
_cell.length_c   1.000
_cell.angle_alpha   90.00
_cell.angle_beta   90.00
_cell.angle_gamma   90.00
#
_symmetry.space_group_name_H-M   'P 1'
#
loop_
_entity.id
_entity.type
_entity.pdbx_description
1 polymer ?
#
loop_
_entity_poly.entity_id
_entity_poly.type
_entity_poly.pdbx_seq_one_letter_code
_entity_poly.pdbx_strand_id
1 'polypeptide(L)'
;MRLPSFRSVGDALKDRFDGASRVLMSNSDVETPVLRNDPGAHRVPRRDRYRFQLRPYNPDHKAPGSRDLVYLESSPGFCEKNPRLGIPGTHGRACNDTSIGVDGCDLMCCGRGYKTETKFVVERCNCT
;
A
#
# COMPACT_ATOMS: atom_id res chain seq x y z
N MET A 1 16.62 25.92 -2.18
CA MET A 1 15.23 25.41 -2.31
C MET A 1 14.79 24.85 -0.97
N ARG A 2 13.58 25.17 -0.50
CA ARG A 2 13.05 24.69 0.80
C ARG A 2 12.21 23.44 0.57
N LEU A 3 12.38 22.43 1.41
CA LEU A 3 11.57 21.21 1.35
C LEU A 3 10.12 21.49 1.80
N PRO A 4 9.14 20.74 1.28
CA PRO A 4 7.76 20.85 1.70
C PRO A 4 7.56 20.32 3.14
N SER A 5 6.37 20.56 3.70
CA SER A 5 6.03 20.02 5.02
C SER A 5 5.87 18.49 4.98
N PHE A 6 6.10 17.82 6.11
CA PHE A 6 5.93 16.36 6.16
C PHE A 6 4.47 15.93 5.90
N ARG A 7 3.48 16.75 6.28
CA ARG A 7 2.06 16.50 5.97
C ARG A 7 1.85 16.37 4.47
N SER A 8 2.34 17.33 3.69
CA SER A 8 2.20 17.29 2.22
C SER A 8 2.92 16.10 1.57
N VAL A 9 4.00 15.61 2.18
CA VAL A 9 4.66 14.37 1.72
C VAL A 9 3.79 13.15 2.06
N GLY A 10 3.21 13.13 3.26
CA GLY A 10 2.29 12.08 3.71
C GLY A 10 1.05 11.99 2.82
N ASP A 11 0.43 13.12 2.49
CA ASP A 11 -0.74 13.18 1.62
C ASP A 11 -0.39 12.62 0.22
N ALA A 12 0.75 13.06 -0.34
CA ALA A 12 1.21 12.57 -1.64
C ALA A 12 1.49 11.05 -1.64
N LEU A 13 2.00 10.49 -0.54
CA LEU A 13 2.21 9.05 -0.42
C LEU A 13 0.91 8.28 -0.14
N LYS A 14 -0.05 8.89 0.56
CA LYS A 14 -1.38 8.32 0.80
C LYS A 14 -2.14 8.14 -0.51
N ASP A 15 -2.07 9.12 -1.41
CA ASP A 15 -2.64 9.00 -2.76
C ASP A 15 -2.02 7.83 -3.54
N ARG A 16 -0.69 7.63 -3.41
CA ARG A 16 0.00 6.49 -4.04
C ARG A 16 -0.34 5.16 -3.40
N PHE A 17 -0.65 5.15 -2.11
CA PHE A 17 -1.12 3.96 -1.40
C PHE A 17 -2.50 3.55 -1.88
N ASP A 18 -3.43 4.50 -2.05
CA ASP A 18 -4.78 4.23 -2.54
C ASP A 18 -4.79 3.74 -4.01
N GLY A 19 -3.82 4.18 -4.80
CA GLY A 19 -3.58 3.75 -6.18
C GLY A 19 -2.54 2.63 -6.36
N ALA A 20 -2.12 1.97 -5.29
CA ALA A 20 -1.02 0.99 -5.36
C ALA A 20 -1.40 -0.21 -6.25
N SER A 21 -0.44 -0.67 -7.05
CA SER A 21 -0.67 -1.74 -8.03
C SER A 21 -0.22 -3.11 -7.53
N ARG A 22 -1.10 -4.12 -7.65
CA ARG A 22 -0.70 -5.51 -7.42
C ARG A 22 0.18 -5.99 -8.57
N VAL A 23 1.34 -6.54 -8.24
CA VAL A 23 2.29 -7.05 -9.22
C VAL A 23 2.67 -8.50 -8.95
N LEU A 24 3.11 -9.18 -10.00
CA LEU A 24 3.73 -10.49 -9.95
C LEU A 24 5.22 -10.33 -10.25
N MET A 25 6.03 -11.13 -9.55
CA MET A 25 7.45 -11.24 -9.87
C MET A 25 7.58 -12.20 -11.05
N SER A 26 7.99 -11.68 -12.21
CA SER A 26 8.43 -12.53 -13.29
C SER A 26 9.82 -13.04 -12.90
N ASN A 27 9.90 -14.28 -12.45
CA ASN A 27 11.15 -15.03 -12.57
C ASN A 27 11.34 -15.19 -14.07
N SER A 28 12.20 -14.37 -14.68
CA SER A 28 12.80 -14.77 -15.95
C SER A 28 13.49 -16.09 -15.65
N ASP A 29 12.92 -17.19 -16.15
CA ASP A 29 13.64 -18.44 -16.26
C ASP A 29 15.04 -18.09 -16.73
N VAL A 30 16.03 -18.55 -15.99
CA VAL A 30 17.40 -18.54 -16.46
C VAL A 30 17.37 -19.36 -17.73
N GLU A 31 17.18 -18.72 -18.89
CA GLU A 31 17.46 -19.32 -20.17
C GLU A 31 18.92 -19.75 -20.08
N THR A 32 19.10 -21.05 -19.85
CA THR A 32 20.39 -21.71 -19.94
C THR A 32 20.95 -21.30 -21.29
N PRO A 33 22.11 -20.61 -21.35
CA PRO A 33 22.64 -20.21 -22.62
C PRO A 33 22.97 -21.50 -23.36
N VAL A 34 22.19 -21.81 -24.39
CA VAL A 34 22.51 -22.86 -25.35
C VAL A 34 23.92 -22.54 -25.82
N LEU A 35 24.89 -23.40 -25.50
CA LEU A 35 26.29 -23.26 -25.88
C LEU A 35 26.38 -23.24 -27.42
N ARG A 36 26.25 -22.07 -28.03
CA ARG A 36 26.67 -21.82 -29.39
C ARG A 36 28.06 -21.19 -29.31
N ASN A 37 29.04 -22.00 -29.66
CA ASN A 37 30.46 -21.62 -29.75
C ASN A 37 30.65 -20.64 -30.91
N ASP A 38 30.35 -19.37 -30.68
CA ASP A 38 30.59 -18.30 -31.66
C ASP A 38 31.56 -17.25 -31.07
N PRO A 39 32.80 -17.11 -31.57
CA PRO A 39 33.87 -16.34 -30.95
C PRO A 39 33.81 -14.82 -31.24
N GLY A 40 32.61 -14.22 -31.28
CA GLY A 40 32.43 -12.83 -31.72
C GLY A 40 31.45 -11.94 -30.92
N ALA A 41 30.79 -12.41 -29.86
CA ALA A 41 29.75 -11.62 -29.20
C ALA A 41 30.31 -10.69 -28.11
N HIS A 42 30.09 -9.38 -28.28
CA HIS A 42 30.33 -8.34 -27.28
C HIS A 42 29.75 -8.74 -25.91
N ARG A 43 30.58 -8.71 -24.86
CA ARG A 43 30.17 -8.99 -23.48
C ARG A 43 29.19 -7.92 -23.01
N VAL A 44 27.89 -8.19 -23.13
CA VAL A 44 26.82 -7.37 -22.55
C VAL A 44 27.08 -7.22 -21.04
N PRO A 45 27.01 -6.02 -20.46
CA PRO A 45 27.26 -5.81 -19.03
C PRO A 45 26.34 -6.71 -18.20
N ARG A 46 26.94 -7.49 -17.27
CA ARG A 46 26.26 -8.46 -16.39
C ARG A 46 25.16 -7.90 -15.48
N ARG A 47 24.87 -6.58 -15.53
CA ARG A 47 23.94 -5.89 -14.63
C ARG A 47 22.47 -6.11 -14.97
N ASP A 48 22.15 -6.53 -16.20
CA ASP A 48 20.77 -6.78 -16.66
C ASP A 48 20.26 -8.21 -16.40
N ARG A 49 21.10 -9.10 -15.87
CA ARG A 49 20.76 -10.52 -15.68
C ARG A 49 19.78 -10.80 -14.52
N TYR A 50 19.48 -9.79 -13.70
CA TYR A 50 18.56 -9.85 -12.57
C TYR A 50 17.56 -8.69 -12.61
N ARG A 51 17.03 -8.40 -13.79
CA ARG A 51 15.94 -7.44 -13.90
C ARG A 51 14.64 -8.14 -13.49
N PHE A 52 14.40 -8.19 -12.18
CA PHE A 52 13.09 -8.55 -11.62
C PHE A 52 12.06 -7.61 -12.25
N GLN A 53 11.38 -8.09 -13.29
CA GLN A 53 10.41 -7.28 -13.98
C GLN A 53 9.07 -7.49 -13.28
N LEU A 54 8.67 -6.48 -12.50
CA LEU A 54 7.36 -6.44 -11.89
C LEU A 54 6.33 -6.24 -13.00
N ARG A 55 5.46 -7.23 -13.17
CA ARG A 55 4.34 -7.16 -14.12
C ARG A 55 3.06 -6.94 -13.34
N PRO A 56 2.14 -6.08 -13.81
CA PRO A 56 0.81 -5.99 -13.23
C PRO A 56 0.15 -7.36 -13.11
N TYR A 57 -0.52 -7.63 -12.00
CA TYR A 57 -1.28 -8.85 -11.81
C TYR A 57 -2.43 -8.95 -12.83
N ASN A 58 -3.06 -7.81 -13.15
CA ASN A 58 -4.05 -7.69 -14.23
C ASN A 58 -3.38 -7.06 -15.48
N PRO A 59 -3.32 -7.75 -16.64
CA PRO A 59 -2.71 -7.22 -17.87
C PRO A 59 -3.33 -5.91 -18.39
N ASP A 60 -4.60 -5.64 -18.08
CA ASP A 60 -5.28 -4.41 -18.52
C ASP A 60 -4.87 -3.18 -17.71
N HIS A 61 -4.18 -3.37 -16.59
CA HIS A 61 -3.69 -2.28 -15.77
C HIS A 61 -2.36 -1.74 -16.31
N LYS A 62 -2.20 -0.42 -16.20
CA LYS A 62 -0.95 0.25 -16.56
C LYS A 62 0.20 -0.28 -15.70
N ALA A 63 1.36 -0.51 -16.32
CA ALA A 63 2.57 -0.85 -15.60
C ALA A 63 2.98 0.27 -14.62
N PRO A 64 3.38 -0.07 -13.38
CA PRO A 64 3.75 0.92 -12.38
C PRO A 64 5.03 1.67 -12.78
N GLY A 65 5.05 2.98 -12.53
CA GLY A 65 6.21 3.84 -12.68
C GLY A 65 7.15 3.80 -11.47
N SER A 66 8.25 4.54 -11.54
CA SER A 66 9.26 4.61 -10.46
C SER A 66 8.80 5.32 -9.18
N ARG A 67 7.65 6.02 -9.23
CA ARG A 67 7.07 6.76 -8.10
C ARG A 67 5.79 6.11 -7.56
N ASP A 68 5.40 4.97 -8.11
CA ASP A 68 4.18 4.28 -7.73
C ASP A 68 4.50 3.23 -6.65
N LEU A 69 3.54 3.00 -5.75
CA LEU A 69 3.64 1.93 -4.77
C LEU A 69 3.09 0.63 -5.37
N VAL A 70 3.73 -0.48 -5.04
CA VAL A 70 3.37 -1.82 -5.52
C VAL A 70 3.27 -2.80 -4.37
N TYR A 71 2.44 -3.82 -4.52
CA TYR A 71 2.30 -4.90 -3.55
C TYR A 71 2.15 -6.26 -4.22
N LEU A 72 2.51 -7.33 -3.51
CA LEU A 72 2.46 -8.71 -4.03
C LEU A 72 1.23 -9.47 -3.52
N GLU A 73 0.97 -9.34 -2.23
CA GLU A 73 -0.05 -10.10 -1.50
C GLU A 73 -1.19 -9.20 -1.02
N SER A 74 -2.42 -9.72 -1.07
CA SER A 74 -3.58 -9.00 -0.57
C SER A 74 -3.49 -8.74 0.92
N SER A 75 -3.90 -7.55 1.35
CA SER A 75 -3.98 -7.21 2.77
C SER A 75 -4.94 -8.13 3.53
N PRO A 76 -4.63 -8.51 4.77
CA PRO A 76 -5.52 -9.30 5.61
C PRO A 76 -6.74 -8.46 6.05
N GLY A 77 -7.74 -9.12 6.65
CA GLY A 77 -8.82 -8.43 7.34
C GLY A 77 -8.34 -7.83 8.66
N PHE A 78 -8.58 -6.52 8.87
CA PHE A 78 -8.16 -5.80 10.08
C PHE A 78 -9.28 -5.66 11.13
N CYS A 79 -10.48 -6.15 10.84
CA CYS A 79 -11.65 -6.03 11.70
C CYS A 79 -11.46 -6.73 13.06
N GLU A 80 -11.05 -8.00 13.02
CA GLU A 80 -10.90 -8.84 14.20
C GLU A 80 -9.46 -8.93 14.67
N LYS A 81 -9.27 -9.13 15.98
CA LYS A 81 -7.94 -9.28 16.56
C LYS A 81 -7.30 -10.58 16.09
N ASN A 82 -6.12 -10.46 15.48
CA ASN A 82 -5.29 -11.60 15.11
C ASN A 82 -3.85 -11.39 15.63
N PRO A 83 -3.50 -11.96 16.81
CA PRO A 83 -2.18 -11.81 17.41
C PRO A 83 -1.05 -12.38 16.54
N ARG A 84 -1.32 -13.39 15.71
CA ARG A 84 -0.29 -14.02 14.86
C ARG A 84 0.20 -13.07 13.76
N LEU A 85 -0.68 -12.20 13.27
CA LEU A 85 -0.38 -11.19 12.25
C LEU A 85 -0.16 -9.80 12.86
N GLY A 86 -0.14 -9.67 14.19
CA GLY A 86 -0.01 -8.37 14.87
C GLY A 86 -1.20 -7.43 14.68
N ILE A 87 -2.38 -7.97 14.33
CA ILE A 87 -3.59 -7.18 14.07
C ILE A 87 -4.36 -7.01 15.40
N PRO A 88 -4.51 -5.79 15.91
CA PRO A 88 -5.22 -5.55 17.18
C PRO A 88 -6.75 -5.67 17.06
N GLY A 89 -7.30 -5.54 15.84
CA GLY A 89 -8.73 -5.43 15.59
C GLY A 89 -9.23 -3.98 15.67
N THR A 90 -10.53 -3.80 15.40
CA THR A 90 -11.19 -2.48 15.35
C THR A 90 -12.11 -2.20 16.54
N HIS A 91 -12.27 -3.16 17.45
CA HIS A 91 -13.10 -3.04 18.65
C HIS A 91 -12.63 -1.88 19.54
N GLY A 92 -13.58 -1.07 20.02
CA GLY A 92 -13.31 0.06 20.92
C GLY A 92 -12.69 1.30 20.24
N ARG A 93 -12.53 1.31 18.91
CA ARG A 93 -12.09 2.51 18.18
C ARG A 93 -13.25 3.49 18.03
N ALA A 94 -12.94 4.78 18.12
CA ALA A 94 -13.87 5.84 17.77
C ALA A 94 -14.16 5.82 16.26
N CYS A 95 -15.41 6.06 15.88
CA CYS A 95 -15.87 6.18 14.51
C CYS A 95 -16.74 7.43 14.36
N ASN A 96 -16.93 7.88 13.13
CA ASN A 96 -17.78 9.00 12.77
C ASN A 96 -19.06 8.49 12.10
N ASP A 97 -20.20 8.63 12.76
CA ASP A 97 -21.50 8.18 12.24
C ASP A 97 -21.93 8.92 10.96
N THR A 98 -21.47 10.16 10.78
CA THR A 98 -21.82 10.97 9.60
C THR A 98 -20.95 10.69 8.38
N SER A 99 -19.85 9.94 8.53
CA SER A 99 -18.93 9.64 7.44
C SER A 99 -19.31 8.36 6.71
N ILE A 100 -19.28 8.43 5.37
CA ILE A 100 -19.40 7.25 4.49
C ILE A 100 -18.03 6.58 4.22
N GLY A 101 -16.95 7.22 4.67
CA GLY A 101 -15.58 6.80 4.41
C GLY A 101 -15.07 5.74 5.38
N VAL A 102 -13.78 5.47 5.33
CA VAL A 102 -13.12 4.47 6.18
C VAL A 102 -13.13 4.82 7.67
N ASP A 103 -13.45 6.06 8.04
CA ASP A 103 -13.69 6.53 9.41
C ASP A 103 -15.17 6.42 9.83
N GLY A 104 -16.04 6.11 8.87
CA GLY A 104 -17.46 5.84 9.05
C GLY A 104 -17.73 4.65 9.96
N CYS A 105 -18.76 4.72 10.80
CA CYS A 105 -19.04 3.63 11.74
C CYS A 105 -19.37 2.30 11.05
N ASP A 106 -20.00 2.32 9.87
CA ASP A 106 -20.28 1.11 9.08
C ASP A 106 -19.00 0.35 8.69
N LEU A 107 -17.97 1.08 8.23
CA LEU A 107 -16.69 0.49 7.81
C LEU A 107 -15.75 0.25 9.00
N MET A 108 -15.62 1.20 9.92
CA MET A 108 -14.75 1.11 11.09
C MET A 108 -15.18 0.00 12.04
N CYS A 109 -16.49 -0.18 12.25
CA CYS A 109 -17.05 -1.20 13.12
C CYS A 109 -17.40 -2.48 12.35
N CYS A 110 -17.09 -2.54 11.05
CA CYS A 110 -17.29 -3.71 10.19
C CYS A 110 -18.72 -4.27 10.26
N GLY A 111 -19.73 -3.39 10.28
CA GLY A 111 -21.15 -3.76 10.37
C GLY A 111 -21.63 -4.33 11.71
N ARG A 112 -20.78 -4.36 12.76
CA ARG A 112 -21.17 -4.88 14.08
C ARG A 112 -22.04 -3.93 14.90
N GLY A 113 -22.34 -2.74 14.36
CA GLY A 113 -22.97 -1.63 15.09
C GLY A 113 -21.97 -0.84 15.95
N TYR A 114 -22.45 0.24 16.54
CA TYR A 114 -21.67 1.15 17.38
C TYR A 114 -22.54 1.72 18.50
N LYS A 115 -21.88 2.26 19.53
CA LYS A 115 -22.53 2.95 20.65
C LYS A 115 -22.14 4.42 20.61
N THR A 116 -23.15 5.29 20.69
CA THR A 116 -22.93 6.74 20.80
C THR A 116 -22.80 7.13 22.27
N GLU A 117 -21.77 7.90 22.59
CA GLU A 117 -21.55 8.44 23.94
C GLU A 117 -21.36 9.94 23.87
N THR A 118 -22.12 10.68 24.68
CA THR A 118 -21.93 12.13 24.86
C THR A 118 -20.94 12.37 26.00
N LYS A 119 -19.94 13.23 25.77
CA LYS A 119 -18.88 13.56 26.73
C LYS A 119 -18.75 15.06 26.86
N PHE A 120 -18.61 15.54 28.11
CA PHE A 120 -18.22 16.91 28.37
C PHE A 120 -16.71 17.06 28.11
N VAL A 121 -16.34 18.00 27.24
CA VAL A 121 -14.94 18.29 26.90
C VAL A 121 -14.65 19.72 27.34
N VAL A 122 -13.56 19.91 28.09
CA VAL A 122 -13.07 21.24 28.46
C VAL A 122 -11.98 21.63 27.47
N GLU A 123 -12.23 22.69 26.72
CA GLU A 123 -11.28 23.26 25.76
C GLU A 123 -10.95 24.71 26.11
N ARG A 124 -9.81 25.21 25.63
CA ARG A 124 -9.48 26.63 25.77
C ARG A 124 -10.40 27.42 24.85
N CYS A 125 -11.18 28.32 25.42
CA CYS A 125 -12.04 29.25 24.70
C CYS A 125 -11.73 30.70 25.12
N ASN A 126 -12.13 31.66 24.29
CA ASN A 126 -11.92 33.10 24.53
C ASN A 126 -10.45 33.52 24.78
N CYS A 127 -9.52 32.96 23.99
CA CYS A 127 -8.12 33.40 24.00
C CYS A 127 -8.03 34.84 23.48
N THR A 128 -7.51 35.76 24.29
CA THR A 128 -7.19 37.15 23.92
C THR A 128 -5.69 37.34 23.79
#